data_AF-A0A944DY18-F1
#
_entry.id   AF-A0A944DY18-F1
#
_cell.length_a   1.000
_cell.length_b   1.000
_cell.length_c   1.000
_cell.angle_alpha   90.00
_cell.angle_beta   90.00
_cell.angle_gamma   90.00
#
_symmetry.space_group_name_H-M   'P 1'
#
loop_
_entity.id
_entity.type
_entity.pdbx_description
1 polymer ?
#
loop_
_entity_poly.entity_id
_entity_poly.type
_entity_poly.pdbx_seq_one_letter_code
_entity_poly.pdbx_strand_id
1 'polypeptide(L)'
;MTPMPGARADGEWIVWDMGAPLAPQTETAYLPEDFYMRELLEADPGDLHTVASWMRAYGRLGGSLEWGSWDSEELDRLREFEEREHPQFGPWSLHGDLVRLHICEAQRAVATWLSCRREGALDALVETEVSEEHLAQAQAENSHRDDVYPRDLDDLRDITLAVRLAQLRWTLGGALAPFSVGLGSLTDRCPSILSVAFLQLYNHMAEEATVRECASETCRRSFVRQRGRAEYGQNRTSGIKYCTRECARAQAQRELRRRRRQQAPAATAPAPHPHGTKAADHPGMASE
;
A
#
# COMPACT_ATOMS: atom_id res chain seq x y z
N MET A 1 -12.44 -13.44 -7.69
CA MET A 1 -11.21 -13.78 -8.45
C MET A 1 -10.81 -15.22 -8.12
N THR A 2 -9.97 -15.85 -8.93
CA THR A 2 -9.52 -17.24 -8.72
C THR A 2 -8.16 -17.24 -8.05
N PRO A 3 -8.04 -17.69 -6.78
CA PRO A 3 -6.75 -17.83 -6.09
C PRO A 3 -5.75 -18.66 -6.89
N MET A 4 -4.44 -18.45 -6.64
CA MET A 4 -3.36 -19.24 -7.23
C MET A 4 -2.68 -20.11 -6.17
N PRO A 5 -3.21 -21.32 -5.88
CA PRO A 5 -2.56 -22.26 -4.99
C PRO A 5 -1.10 -22.49 -5.39
N GLY A 6 -0.20 -22.55 -4.41
CA GLY A 6 1.23 -22.79 -4.65
C GLY A 6 2.07 -21.56 -5.02
N ALA A 7 1.45 -20.39 -5.25
CA ALA A 7 2.18 -19.14 -5.48
C ALA A 7 3.13 -18.83 -4.31
N ARG A 8 4.42 -18.68 -4.61
CA ARG A 8 5.51 -18.45 -3.64
C ARG A 8 6.64 -17.68 -4.30
N ALA A 9 7.41 -16.94 -3.51
CA ALA A 9 8.66 -16.37 -3.99
C ALA A 9 9.74 -17.47 -4.10
N ASP A 10 10.55 -17.40 -5.15
CA ASP A 10 11.71 -18.24 -5.42
C ASP A 10 12.82 -17.38 -6.04
N GLY A 11 13.78 -16.95 -5.22
CA GLY A 11 14.80 -15.99 -5.62
C GLY A 11 14.19 -14.67 -6.10
N GLU A 12 14.51 -14.28 -7.34
CA GLU A 12 14.01 -13.07 -8.01
C GLU A 12 12.63 -13.25 -8.67
N TRP A 13 11.97 -14.38 -8.43
CA TRP A 13 10.74 -14.75 -9.12
C TRP A 13 9.60 -15.02 -8.14
N ILE A 14 8.37 -14.86 -8.62
CA ILE A 14 7.20 -15.52 -8.04
C ILE A 14 6.86 -16.69 -8.94
N VAL A 15 6.78 -17.89 -8.38
CA VAL A 15 6.52 -19.14 -9.10
C VAL A 15 5.26 -19.79 -8.57
N TRP A 16 4.58 -20.57 -9.39
CA TRP A 16 3.41 -21.35 -8.97
C TRP A 16 3.34 -22.68 -9.71
N ASP A 17 2.76 -23.68 -9.05
CA ASP A 17 2.76 -25.04 -9.57
C ASP A 17 1.70 -25.20 -10.66
N MET A 18 2.04 -25.88 -11.76
CA MET A 18 1.06 -26.34 -12.73
C MET A 18 0.37 -27.60 -12.20
N GLY A 19 -0.95 -27.61 -12.17
CA GLY A 19 -1.69 -28.89 -12.12
C GLY A 19 -2.02 -29.46 -10.75
N ALA A 20 -2.14 -28.65 -9.69
CA ALA A 20 -3.20 -28.99 -8.74
C ALA A 20 -4.50 -28.92 -9.57
N PRO A 21 -5.25 -30.02 -9.77
CA PRO A 21 -6.54 -29.91 -10.44
C PRO A 21 -7.27 -28.78 -9.74
N LEU A 22 -7.69 -27.75 -10.50
CA LEU A 22 -8.66 -26.78 -9.99
C LEU A 22 -9.74 -27.66 -9.40
N ALA A 23 -9.82 -27.73 -8.07
CA ALA A 23 -10.90 -28.44 -7.45
C ALA A 23 -12.14 -27.85 -8.12
N PRO A 24 -13.12 -28.65 -8.55
CA PRO A 24 -14.29 -28.14 -9.27
C PRO A 24 -15.10 -27.09 -8.48
N GLN A 25 -14.62 -26.71 -7.29
CA GLN A 25 -15.13 -25.75 -6.33
C GLN A 25 -14.04 -24.80 -5.79
N THR A 26 -13.01 -24.42 -6.56
CA THR A 26 -12.09 -23.36 -6.09
C THR A 26 -12.93 -22.11 -5.81
N GLU A 27 -13.15 -21.84 -4.53
CA GLU A 27 -14.04 -20.79 -4.08
C GLU A 27 -13.51 -19.45 -4.58
N THR A 28 -14.39 -18.65 -5.19
CA THR A 28 -14.00 -17.32 -5.64
C THR A 28 -13.60 -16.48 -4.44
N ALA A 29 -12.40 -15.91 -4.47
CA ALA A 29 -11.94 -15.01 -3.44
C ALA A 29 -12.41 -13.56 -3.71
N TYR A 30 -12.77 -12.88 -2.64
CA TYR A 30 -13.05 -11.45 -2.61
C TYR A 30 -11.80 -10.69 -2.18
N LEU A 31 -11.46 -9.63 -2.92
CA LEU A 31 -10.44 -8.71 -2.47
C LEU A 31 -11.00 -7.93 -1.26
N PRO A 32 -10.23 -7.74 -0.19
CA PRO A 32 -10.68 -6.94 0.94
C PRO A 32 -11.09 -5.51 0.55
N GLU A 33 -12.04 -4.93 1.27
CA GLU A 33 -12.36 -3.50 1.13
C GLU A 33 -11.15 -2.62 1.43
N ASP A 34 -11.05 -1.50 0.71
CA ASP A 34 -9.96 -0.52 0.77
C ASP A 34 -8.57 -1.13 0.52
N PHE A 35 -8.47 -2.25 -0.21
CA PHE A 35 -7.19 -2.97 -0.44
C PHE A 35 -6.14 -2.04 -1.04
N TYR A 36 -6.56 -1.22 -2.00
CA TYR A 36 -5.66 -0.28 -2.67
C TYR A 36 -5.07 0.77 -1.72
N MET A 37 -5.74 1.11 -0.60
CA MET A 37 -5.28 2.11 0.37
C MET A 37 -4.48 1.52 1.53
N ARG A 38 -4.50 0.20 1.68
CA ARG A 38 -3.98 -0.48 2.87
C ARG A 38 -2.91 -1.47 2.46
N GLU A 39 -3.31 -2.62 1.94
CA GLU A 39 -2.39 -3.66 1.52
C GLU A 39 -1.48 -3.16 0.38
N LEU A 40 -2.04 -2.53 -0.66
CA LEU A 40 -1.27 -2.11 -1.82
C LEU A 40 -0.33 -0.92 -1.54
N LEU A 41 -0.81 0.13 -0.89
CA LEU A 41 0.00 1.33 -0.58
C LEU A 41 1.14 1.05 0.42
N GLU A 42 1.00 0.04 1.26
CA GLU A 42 1.98 -0.25 2.31
C GLU A 42 2.97 -1.36 1.91
N ALA A 43 2.70 -2.08 0.84
CA ALA A 43 3.60 -3.13 0.39
C ALA A 43 4.93 -2.53 -0.08
N ASP A 44 6.02 -3.19 0.33
CA ASP A 44 7.30 -2.96 -0.31
C ASP A 44 7.24 -3.60 -1.72
N PRO A 45 7.46 -2.82 -2.81
CA PRO A 45 7.49 -3.36 -4.17
C PRO A 45 8.53 -4.47 -4.38
N GLY A 46 9.57 -4.55 -3.53
CA GLY A 46 10.57 -5.62 -3.55
C GLY A 46 10.19 -6.88 -2.75
N ASP A 47 9.12 -6.85 -1.95
CA ASP A 47 8.70 -7.98 -1.13
C ASP A 47 7.84 -8.98 -1.94
N LEU A 48 8.53 -9.85 -2.68
CA LEU A 48 7.90 -10.91 -3.46
C LEU A 48 7.13 -11.91 -2.59
N HIS A 49 7.47 -12.09 -1.32
CA HIS A 49 6.73 -12.99 -0.43
C HIS A 49 5.34 -12.43 -0.11
N THR A 50 5.25 -11.13 0.16
CA THR A 50 3.95 -10.46 0.37
C THR A 50 3.10 -10.57 -0.89
N VAL A 51 3.63 -10.25 -2.07
CA VAL A 51 2.88 -10.33 -3.32
C VAL A 51 2.47 -11.77 -3.65
N ALA A 52 3.35 -12.74 -3.48
CA ALA A 52 3.01 -14.16 -3.66
C ALA A 52 1.91 -14.62 -2.69
N SER A 53 1.89 -14.09 -1.46
CA SER A 53 0.82 -14.38 -0.49
C SER A 53 -0.53 -13.85 -0.96
N TRP A 54 -0.56 -12.66 -1.58
CA TRP A 54 -1.77 -12.13 -2.20
C TRP A 54 -2.19 -12.98 -3.38
N MET A 55 -1.23 -13.41 -4.21
CA MET A 55 -1.54 -14.23 -5.36
C MET A 55 -2.19 -15.56 -4.95
N ARG A 56 -1.67 -16.14 -3.88
CA ARG A 56 -2.23 -17.34 -3.25
C ARG A 56 -3.62 -17.14 -2.67
N ALA A 57 -3.90 -15.97 -2.10
CA ALA A 57 -5.18 -15.68 -1.45
C ALA A 57 -6.27 -15.20 -2.42
N TYR A 58 -5.90 -14.43 -3.43
CA TYR A 58 -6.84 -13.62 -4.22
C TYR A 58 -6.77 -13.87 -5.72
N GLY A 59 -5.62 -14.27 -6.26
CA GLY A 59 -5.45 -14.61 -7.68
C GLY A 59 -4.30 -13.90 -8.36
N ARG A 60 -4.28 -13.79 -9.69
CA ARG A 60 -3.15 -13.16 -10.39
C ARG A 60 -2.96 -11.70 -9.96
N LEU A 61 -1.71 -11.27 -9.79
CA LEU A 61 -1.39 -9.87 -9.51
C LEU A 61 -2.00 -8.96 -10.59
N GLY A 62 -1.79 -9.31 -11.86
CA GLY A 62 -2.10 -8.47 -13.00
C GLY A 62 -1.00 -7.46 -13.26
N GLY A 63 -1.33 -6.46 -14.07
CA GLY A 63 -0.32 -5.61 -14.71
C GLY A 63 -0.40 -5.74 -16.22
N SER A 64 -0.15 -4.65 -16.93
CA SER A 64 0.26 -4.70 -18.33
C SER A 64 1.35 -3.66 -18.52
N LEU A 65 2.32 -3.99 -19.36
CA LEU A 65 3.30 -3.00 -19.83
C LEU A 65 2.62 -1.85 -20.59
N GLU A 66 1.43 -2.07 -21.15
CA GLU A 66 0.65 -1.03 -21.81
C GLU A 66 0.07 0.02 -20.84
N TRP A 67 0.16 -0.18 -19.51
CA TRP A 67 -0.37 0.76 -18.53
C TRP A 67 0.54 1.97 -18.28
N GLY A 68 1.82 1.88 -18.66
CA GLY A 68 2.79 2.94 -18.40
C GLY A 68 3.13 3.78 -19.64
N SER A 69 3.73 4.94 -19.37
CA SER A 69 4.31 5.82 -20.38
C SER A 69 5.81 5.58 -20.44
N TRP A 70 6.20 4.47 -21.08
CA TRP A 70 7.60 4.10 -21.26
C TRP A 70 8.15 4.72 -22.55
N ASP A 71 9.41 5.12 -22.53
CA ASP A 71 10.16 5.25 -23.77
C ASP A 71 10.39 3.87 -24.41
N SER A 72 10.89 3.86 -25.65
CA SER A 72 11.10 2.61 -26.39
C SER A 72 12.14 1.70 -25.76
N GLU A 73 13.20 2.25 -25.18
CA GLU A 73 14.30 1.45 -24.62
C GLU A 73 13.87 0.75 -23.33
N GLU A 74 13.19 1.47 -22.43
CA GLU A 74 12.65 0.90 -21.21
C GLU A 74 11.52 -0.09 -21.52
N LEU A 75 10.67 0.17 -22.53
CA LEU A 75 9.65 -0.79 -22.95
C LEU A 75 10.27 -2.10 -23.45
N ASP A 76 11.33 -2.02 -24.26
CA ASP A 76 12.02 -3.21 -24.77
C ASP A 76 12.69 -4.00 -23.64
N ARG A 77 13.30 -3.31 -22.68
CA ARG A 77 13.84 -3.94 -21.46
C ARG A 77 12.76 -4.63 -20.63
N LEU A 78 11.60 -4.01 -20.47
CA LEU A 78 10.48 -4.57 -19.72
C LEU A 78 9.87 -5.79 -20.43
N ARG A 79 9.79 -5.75 -21.76
CA ARG A 79 9.38 -6.90 -22.58
C ARG A 79 10.35 -8.07 -22.43
N GLU A 80 11.65 -7.81 -22.36
CA GLU A 80 12.63 -8.87 -22.09
C GLU A 80 12.30 -9.60 -20.78
N PHE A 81 11.91 -8.88 -19.72
CA PHE A 81 11.49 -9.51 -18.47
C PHE A 81 10.16 -10.27 -18.57
N GLU A 82 9.23 -9.82 -19.42
CA GLU A 82 7.94 -10.47 -19.64
C GLU A 82 8.08 -11.78 -20.42
N GLU A 83 8.98 -11.80 -21.41
CA GLU A 83 9.28 -12.96 -22.23
C GLU A 83 10.24 -13.95 -21.54
N ARG A 84 11.00 -13.48 -20.54
CA ARG A 84 11.96 -14.32 -19.81
C ARG A 84 11.23 -15.35 -18.94
N GLU A 85 11.50 -16.61 -19.23
CA GLU A 85 10.97 -17.72 -18.45
C GLU A 85 11.88 -18.09 -17.26
N HIS A 86 11.27 -18.57 -16.18
CA HIS A 86 12.04 -19.15 -15.08
C HIS A 86 12.73 -20.45 -15.53
N PRO A 87 14.03 -20.66 -15.24
CA PRO A 87 14.77 -21.83 -15.74
C PRO A 87 14.17 -23.19 -15.38
N GLN A 88 13.45 -23.28 -14.25
CA GLN A 88 12.82 -24.52 -13.77
C GLN A 88 11.29 -24.54 -13.91
N PHE A 89 10.64 -23.38 -13.95
CA PHE A 89 9.17 -23.27 -13.88
C PHE A 89 8.55 -22.75 -15.18
N GLY A 90 9.38 -22.37 -16.17
CA GLY A 90 8.96 -21.96 -17.50
C GLY A 90 8.01 -20.76 -17.45
N PRO A 91 6.84 -20.82 -18.12
CA PRO A 91 5.86 -19.73 -18.15
C PRO A 91 5.02 -19.61 -16.87
N TRP A 92 5.24 -20.45 -15.86
CA TRP A 92 4.50 -20.43 -14.58
C TRP A 92 5.23 -19.61 -13.52
N SER A 93 5.74 -18.47 -13.94
CA SER A 93 6.50 -17.55 -13.11
C SER A 93 6.24 -16.09 -13.50
N LEU A 94 6.56 -15.18 -12.59
CA LEU A 94 6.55 -13.74 -12.80
C LEU A 94 7.86 -13.16 -12.25
N HIS A 95 8.60 -12.42 -13.07
CA HIS A 95 9.86 -11.81 -12.67
C HIS A 95 9.63 -10.70 -11.63
N GLY A 96 10.52 -10.60 -10.65
CA GLY A 96 10.42 -9.64 -9.56
C GLY A 96 10.47 -8.18 -9.99
N ASP A 97 11.17 -7.86 -11.09
CA ASP A 97 11.17 -6.50 -11.63
C ASP A 97 9.82 -6.10 -12.22
N LEU A 98 9.09 -7.03 -12.82
CA LEU A 98 7.70 -6.77 -13.27
C LEU A 98 6.76 -6.59 -12.08
N VAL A 99 6.93 -7.39 -11.02
CA VAL A 99 6.19 -7.20 -9.76
C VAL A 99 6.44 -5.80 -9.21
N ARG A 100 7.72 -5.42 -9.07
CA ARG A 100 8.13 -4.11 -8.57
C ARG A 100 7.53 -2.99 -9.41
N LEU A 101 7.63 -3.10 -10.75
CA LEU A 101 7.05 -2.15 -11.68
C LEU A 101 5.54 -1.96 -11.43
N HIS A 102 4.77 -3.05 -11.47
CA HIS A 102 3.31 -2.98 -11.35
C HIS A 102 2.86 -2.45 -9.99
N ILE A 103 3.54 -2.83 -8.90
CA ILE A 103 3.24 -2.30 -7.56
C ILE A 103 3.58 -0.81 -7.49
N CYS A 104 4.76 -0.38 -7.97
CA CYS A 104 5.15 1.03 -7.99
C CYS A 104 4.18 1.89 -8.79
N GLU A 105 3.80 1.45 -9.99
CA GLU A 105 2.83 2.17 -10.84
C GLU A 105 1.46 2.29 -10.16
N ALA A 106 1.00 1.19 -9.57
CA ALA A 106 -0.25 1.18 -8.83
C ALA A 106 -0.21 2.11 -7.61
N GLN A 107 0.88 2.10 -6.85
CA GLN A 107 1.07 2.98 -5.69
C GLN A 107 1.14 4.45 -6.09
N ARG A 108 1.86 4.79 -7.17
CA ARG A 108 1.93 6.16 -7.72
C ARG A 108 0.55 6.65 -8.09
N ALA A 109 -0.21 5.88 -8.86
CA ALA A 109 -1.57 6.25 -9.24
C ALA A 109 -2.49 6.46 -8.02
N VAL A 110 -2.46 5.55 -7.04
CA VAL A 110 -3.25 5.71 -5.81
C VAL A 110 -2.82 6.96 -5.02
N ALA A 111 -1.52 7.21 -4.89
CA ALA A 111 -0.99 8.39 -4.20
C ALA A 111 -1.42 9.69 -4.90
N THR A 112 -1.33 9.76 -6.23
CA THR A 112 -1.82 10.88 -7.02
C THR A 112 -3.30 11.13 -6.76
N TRP A 113 -4.15 10.09 -6.81
CA TRP A 113 -5.57 10.25 -6.51
C TRP A 113 -5.82 10.78 -5.09
N LEU A 114 -5.12 10.24 -4.08
CA LEU A 114 -5.25 10.71 -2.70
C LEU A 114 -4.84 12.17 -2.55
N SER A 115 -3.79 12.61 -3.25
CA SER A 115 -3.36 13.99 -3.27
C SER A 115 -4.38 14.91 -3.94
N CYS A 116 -5.08 14.47 -4.99
CA CYS A 116 -6.19 15.23 -5.59
C CYS A 116 -7.37 15.48 -4.63
N ARG A 117 -7.44 14.78 -3.48
CA ARG A 117 -8.52 14.96 -2.49
C ARG A 117 -8.21 16.02 -1.43
N ARG A 118 -7.02 16.60 -1.43
CA ARG A 118 -6.59 17.62 -0.46
C ARG A 118 -6.01 18.82 -1.20
N GLU A 119 -6.44 20.01 -0.82
CA GLU A 119 -5.92 21.26 -1.39
C GLU A 119 -4.40 21.35 -1.21
N GLY A 120 -3.67 21.67 -2.29
CA GLY A 120 -2.21 21.78 -2.31
C GLY A 120 -1.42 20.47 -2.14
N ALA A 121 -2.08 19.33 -1.92
CA ALA A 121 -1.37 18.06 -1.69
C ALA A 121 -0.82 17.44 -2.99
N LEU A 122 -1.39 17.78 -4.15
CA LEU A 122 -0.85 17.36 -5.44
C LEU A 122 0.44 18.11 -5.76
N ASP A 123 0.48 19.41 -5.51
CA ASP A 123 1.68 20.23 -5.62
C ASP A 123 2.77 19.72 -4.66
N ALA A 124 2.42 19.46 -3.39
CA ALA A 124 3.36 18.92 -2.42
C ALA A 124 3.92 17.54 -2.78
N LEU A 125 3.15 16.72 -3.51
CA LEU A 125 3.62 15.43 -4.02
C LEU A 125 4.69 15.64 -5.09
N VAL A 126 4.42 16.53 -6.05
CA VAL A 126 5.31 16.84 -7.18
C VAL A 126 6.54 17.62 -6.75
N GLU A 127 6.48 18.42 -5.69
CA GLU A 127 7.63 19.24 -5.25
C GLU A 127 8.86 18.39 -4.89
N THR A 128 8.66 17.12 -4.53
CA THR A 128 9.79 16.19 -4.29
C THR A 128 10.56 15.83 -5.55
N GLU A 129 9.98 16.09 -6.73
CA GLU A 129 10.51 15.79 -8.07
C GLU A 129 10.90 17.06 -8.83
N VAL A 130 10.68 18.26 -8.26
CA VAL A 130 11.03 19.53 -8.91
C VAL A 130 12.30 20.08 -8.27
N SER A 131 13.42 19.95 -8.97
CA SER A 131 14.73 20.45 -8.52
C SER A 131 15.52 21.04 -9.68
N GLU A 132 16.51 21.88 -9.38
CA GLU A 132 17.43 22.41 -10.40
C GLU A 132 18.18 21.29 -11.12
N GLU A 133 18.49 20.20 -10.41
CA GLU A 133 19.13 19.01 -10.97
C GLU A 133 18.22 18.31 -11.99
N HIS A 134 16.95 18.06 -11.63
CA HIS A 134 16.00 17.45 -12.55
C HIS A 134 15.67 18.36 -13.73
N LEU A 135 15.63 19.69 -13.53
CA LEU A 135 15.48 20.65 -14.63
C LEU A 135 16.65 20.56 -15.61
N ALA A 136 17.89 20.56 -15.12
CA ALA A 136 19.07 20.44 -15.95
C ALA A 136 19.11 19.10 -16.70
N GLN A 137 18.73 18.00 -16.04
CA GLN A 137 18.60 16.69 -16.68
C GLN A 137 17.54 16.70 -17.79
N ALA A 138 16.33 17.17 -17.50
CA ALA A 138 15.24 17.21 -18.47
C ALA A 138 15.59 18.07 -19.68
N GLN A 139 16.27 19.21 -19.48
CA GLN A 139 16.76 20.06 -20.57
C GLN A 139 17.83 19.35 -21.42
N ALA A 140 18.73 18.59 -20.80
CA ALA A 140 19.73 17.80 -21.52
C ALA A 140 19.10 16.69 -22.36
N GLU A 141 18.11 15.99 -21.84
CA GLU A 141 17.35 14.95 -22.57
C GLU A 141 16.53 15.54 -23.73
N ASN A 142 16.14 16.82 -23.62
CA ASN A 142 15.40 17.56 -24.65
C ASN A 142 16.26 18.47 -25.52
N SER A 143 17.59 18.26 -25.57
CA SER A 143 18.52 19.08 -26.36
C SER A 143 18.28 19.04 -27.87
N HIS A 144 17.44 18.12 -28.34
CA HIS A 144 17.04 17.98 -29.74
C HIS A 144 15.95 18.99 -30.16
N ARG A 145 15.37 19.73 -29.22
CA ARG A 145 14.35 20.75 -29.47
C ARG A 145 15.01 22.11 -29.76
N ASP A 146 14.37 22.89 -30.62
CA ASP A 146 14.86 24.24 -30.98
C ASP A 146 14.78 25.24 -29.81
N ASP A 147 13.86 25.01 -28.86
CA ASP A 147 13.66 25.80 -27.65
C ASP A 147 14.02 24.99 -26.39
N VAL A 148 14.50 25.68 -25.34
CA VAL A 148 14.77 25.07 -24.03
C VAL A 148 13.47 24.56 -23.42
N TYR A 149 13.43 23.26 -23.09
CA TYR A 149 12.27 22.59 -22.53
C TYR A 149 12.70 21.55 -21.48
N PRO A 150 12.15 21.58 -20.25
CA PRO A 150 11.32 22.63 -19.65
C PRO A 150 12.08 23.96 -19.51
N ARG A 151 11.37 25.09 -19.52
CA ARG A 151 12.00 26.43 -19.49
C ARG A 151 12.59 26.80 -18.13
N ASP A 152 11.85 26.49 -17.07
CA ASP A 152 12.18 26.81 -15.69
C ASP A 152 11.54 25.78 -14.73
N LEU A 153 11.69 26.00 -13.42
CA LEU A 153 11.15 25.11 -12.40
C LEU A 153 9.61 25.09 -12.36
N ASP A 154 8.95 26.19 -12.70
CA ASP A 154 7.49 26.25 -12.72
C ASP A 154 6.97 25.46 -13.93
N ASP A 155 7.61 25.58 -15.09
CA ASP A 155 7.32 24.79 -16.29
C ASP A 155 7.56 23.29 -16.02
N LEU A 156 8.64 22.93 -15.34
CA LEU A 156 8.90 21.55 -14.90
C LEU A 156 7.81 21.04 -13.94
N ARG A 157 7.37 21.87 -12.99
CA ARG A 157 6.28 21.53 -12.06
C ARG A 157 4.99 21.24 -12.81
N ASP A 158 4.60 22.11 -13.74
CA ASP A 158 3.38 21.96 -14.56
C ASP A 158 3.42 20.68 -15.40
N ILE A 159 4.56 20.40 -16.03
CA ILE A 159 4.77 19.16 -16.80
C ILE A 159 4.65 17.95 -15.89
N THR A 160 5.31 17.96 -14.72
CA THR A 160 5.29 16.81 -13.80
C THR A 160 3.87 16.56 -13.27
N LEU A 161 3.12 17.62 -12.94
CA LEU A 161 1.69 17.53 -12.58
C LEU A 161 0.87 16.88 -13.71
N ALA A 162 1.06 17.34 -14.95
CA ALA A 162 0.36 16.78 -16.10
C ALA A 162 0.68 15.30 -16.31
N VAL A 163 1.96 14.91 -16.19
CA VAL A 163 2.42 13.52 -16.28
C VAL A 163 1.79 12.67 -15.18
N ARG A 164 1.76 13.12 -13.93
CA ARG A 164 1.13 12.39 -12.81
C ARG A 164 -0.35 12.14 -13.05
N LEU A 165 -1.08 13.14 -13.52
CA LEU A 165 -2.51 13.00 -13.82
C LEU A 165 -2.75 12.08 -15.03
N ALA A 166 -1.91 12.15 -16.05
CA ALA A 166 -2.00 11.27 -17.21
C ALA A 166 -1.71 9.81 -16.82
N GLN A 167 -0.68 9.57 -16.00
CA GLN A 167 -0.32 8.26 -15.46
C GLN A 167 -1.45 7.63 -14.64
N LEU A 168 -2.09 8.43 -13.76
CA LEU A 168 -3.29 7.99 -13.04
C LEU A 168 -4.39 7.54 -14.03
N ARG A 169 -4.66 8.32 -15.08
CA ARG A 169 -5.68 8.00 -16.08
C ARG A 169 -5.36 6.73 -16.87
N TRP A 170 -4.12 6.55 -17.32
CA TRP A 170 -3.70 5.36 -18.05
C TRP A 170 -3.75 4.11 -17.18
N THR A 171 -3.23 4.20 -15.94
CA THR A 171 -3.28 3.09 -14.98
C THR A 171 -4.72 2.68 -14.68
N LEU A 172 -5.61 3.64 -14.44
CA LEU A 172 -7.04 3.37 -14.27
C LEU A 172 -7.66 2.71 -15.51
N GLY A 173 -7.43 3.27 -16.70
CA GLY A 173 -7.98 2.73 -17.95
C GLY A 173 -7.54 1.29 -18.21
N GLY A 174 -6.25 1.03 -18.04
CA GLY A 174 -5.67 -0.30 -18.21
C GLY A 174 -6.14 -1.30 -17.16
N ALA A 175 -6.15 -0.93 -15.88
CA ALA A 175 -6.60 -1.80 -14.81
C ALA A 175 -8.10 -2.12 -14.89
N LEU A 176 -8.91 -1.20 -15.41
CA LEU A 176 -10.35 -1.38 -15.60
C LEU A 176 -10.74 -2.05 -16.93
N ALA A 177 -9.81 -2.20 -17.87
CA ALA A 177 -10.07 -2.84 -19.16
C ALA A 177 -10.79 -4.21 -19.06
N PRO A 178 -10.47 -5.10 -18.09
CA PRO A 178 -11.18 -6.37 -17.94
C PRO A 178 -12.67 -6.27 -17.60
N PHE A 179 -13.14 -5.10 -17.11
CA PHE A 179 -14.55 -4.86 -16.79
C PHE A 179 -15.30 -4.11 -17.90
N SER A 180 -14.61 -3.66 -18.95
CA SER A 180 -15.23 -2.95 -20.06
C SER A 180 -16.13 -3.87 -20.88
N VAL A 181 -17.32 -3.38 -21.24
CA VAL A 181 -18.28 -4.11 -22.07
C VAL A 181 -17.86 -4.00 -23.53
N GLY A 182 -17.19 -5.03 -24.08
CA GLY A 182 -16.74 -5.06 -25.48
C GLY A 182 -16.48 -6.47 -26.03
N LEU A 183 -16.28 -6.57 -27.36
CA LEU A 183 -15.99 -7.80 -28.12
C LEU A 183 -14.57 -8.36 -27.90
N GLY A 184 -13.97 -8.13 -26.73
CA GLY A 184 -12.71 -8.75 -26.34
C GLY A 184 -12.85 -10.26 -26.14
N SER A 185 -11.73 -10.98 -26.15
CA SER A 185 -11.69 -12.41 -25.89
C SER A 185 -12.08 -12.72 -24.44
N LEU A 186 -12.50 -13.96 -24.15
CA LEU A 186 -12.83 -14.37 -22.78
C LEU A 186 -11.60 -14.35 -21.85
N THR A 187 -10.40 -14.45 -22.40
CA THR A 187 -9.13 -14.32 -21.67
C THR A 187 -8.88 -12.89 -21.18
N ASP A 188 -9.37 -11.88 -21.90
CA ASP A 188 -9.25 -10.45 -21.53
C ASP A 188 -10.12 -10.07 -20.33
N ARG A 189 -11.01 -10.98 -19.90
CA ARG A 189 -12.01 -10.75 -18.84
C ARG A 189 -11.67 -11.44 -17.52
N CYS A 190 -10.41 -11.85 -17.34
CA CYS A 190 -9.96 -12.42 -16.07
C CYS A 190 -9.49 -11.29 -15.13
N PRO A 191 -10.30 -10.85 -14.15
CA PRO A 191 -9.91 -9.76 -13.28
C PRO A 191 -8.72 -10.16 -12.40
N SER A 192 -7.73 -9.30 -12.36
CA SER A 192 -6.55 -9.42 -11.50
C SER A 192 -6.75 -8.71 -10.16
N ILE A 193 -5.84 -8.92 -9.22
CA ILE A 193 -5.79 -8.19 -7.95
C ILE A 193 -5.75 -6.69 -8.21
N LEU A 194 -4.87 -6.22 -9.10
CA LEU A 194 -4.77 -4.81 -9.44
C LEU A 194 -6.05 -4.30 -10.11
N SER A 195 -6.65 -5.06 -11.04
CA SER A 195 -7.92 -4.68 -11.65
C SER A 195 -9.02 -4.47 -10.62
N VAL A 196 -9.19 -5.38 -9.67
CA VAL A 196 -10.22 -5.24 -8.61
C VAL A 196 -9.86 -4.12 -7.63
N ALA A 197 -8.59 -3.92 -7.31
CA ALA A 197 -8.14 -2.81 -6.47
C ALA A 197 -8.47 -1.45 -7.11
N PHE A 198 -8.23 -1.30 -8.42
CA PHE A 198 -8.58 -0.10 -9.17
C PHE A 198 -10.08 0.04 -9.41
N LEU A 199 -10.84 -1.05 -9.45
CA LEU A 199 -12.31 -0.98 -9.44
C LEU A 199 -12.84 -0.41 -8.11
N GLN A 200 -12.26 -0.80 -6.97
CA GLN A 200 -12.60 -0.17 -5.68
C GLN A 200 -12.30 1.32 -5.68
N LEU A 201 -11.11 1.71 -6.15
CA LEU A 201 -10.70 3.11 -6.31
C LEU A 201 -11.67 3.89 -7.21
N TYR A 202 -12.00 3.34 -8.38
CA TYR A 202 -12.94 3.95 -9.32
C TYR A 202 -14.33 4.14 -8.71
N ASN A 203 -14.85 3.14 -8.00
CA ASN A 203 -16.12 3.27 -7.30
C ASN A 203 -16.07 4.40 -6.25
N HIS A 204 -14.96 4.54 -5.51
CA HIS A 204 -14.80 5.66 -4.59
C HIS A 204 -14.70 7.03 -5.29
N MET A 205 -14.14 7.09 -6.49
CA MET A 205 -14.17 8.30 -7.32
C MET A 205 -15.60 8.65 -7.72
N ALA A 206 -16.34 7.67 -8.26
CA ALA A 206 -17.72 7.86 -8.72
C ALA A 206 -18.69 8.21 -7.58
N GLU A 207 -18.46 7.67 -6.39
CA GLU A 207 -19.23 7.98 -5.18
C GLU A 207 -18.83 9.31 -4.51
N GLU A 208 -17.82 10.01 -5.04
CA GLU A 208 -17.17 11.16 -4.40
C GLU A 208 -16.77 10.90 -2.94
N ALA A 209 -16.30 9.68 -2.67
CA ALA A 209 -16.15 9.20 -1.32
C ALA A 209 -15.21 10.09 -0.49
N THR A 210 -15.57 10.30 0.78
CA THR A 210 -14.77 11.09 1.71
C THR A 210 -13.61 10.26 2.25
N VAL A 211 -12.39 10.61 1.85
CA VAL A 211 -11.15 10.07 2.42
C VAL A 211 -10.90 10.66 3.80
N ARG A 212 -10.57 9.81 4.77
CA ARG A 212 -10.31 10.18 6.17
C ARG A 212 -8.99 9.62 6.64
N GLU A 213 -8.37 10.28 7.61
CA GLU A 213 -7.24 9.71 8.34
C GLU A 213 -7.70 9.00 9.62
N CYS A 214 -7.14 7.83 9.90
CA CYS A 214 -7.44 7.08 11.11
C CYS A 214 -7.02 7.88 12.36
N ALA A 215 -7.96 8.15 13.25
CA ALA A 215 -7.73 8.88 14.50
C ALA A 215 -6.95 8.08 15.55
N SER A 216 -6.57 6.82 15.26
CA SER A 216 -5.67 6.08 16.13
C SER A 216 -4.26 6.61 15.97
N GLU A 217 -3.64 6.98 17.08
CA GLU A 217 -2.34 7.65 17.12
C GLU A 217 -1.21 6.85 16.47
N THR A 218 -1.30 5.52 16.47
CA THR A 218 -0.29 4.63 15.88
C THR A 218 -0.63 4.17 14.47
N CYS A 219 -1.79 4.58 13.92
CA CYS A 219 -2.25 4.13 12.61
C CYS A 219 -2.15 5.26 11.59
N ARG A 220 -2.92 6.35 11.77
CA ARG A 220 -2.93 7.54 10.89
C ARG A 220 -3.19 7.28 9.39
N ARG A 221 -3.47 6.04 8.99
CA ARG A 221 -3.73 5.64 7.60
C ARG A 221 -4.97 6.32 7.01
N SER A 222 -4.92 6.60 5.72
CA SER A 222 -6.09 6.98 4.95
C SER A 222 -7.07 5.81 4.83
N PHE A 223 -8.37 6.08 4.89
CA PHE A 223 -9.42 5.09 4.67
C PHE A 223 -10.72 5.78 4.22
N VAL A 224 -11.61 5.03 3.56
CA VAL A 224 -12.95 5.51 3.18
C VAL A 224 -14.00 4.92 4.12
N ARG A 225 -13.91 3.62 4.41
CA ARG A 225 -14.88 2.87 5.22
C ARG A 225 -14.20 2.12 6.37
N GLN A 226 -14.93 1.84 7.44
CA GLN A 226 -14.40 1.01 8.53
C GLN A 226 -14.52 -0.46 8.16
N ARG A 227 -13.39 -1.16 8.04
CA ARG A 227 -13.37 -2.60 7.77
C ARG A 227 -13.90 -3.41 8.95
N GLY A 228 -14.64 -4.48 8.65
CA GLY A 228 -15.02 -5.53 9.60
C GLY A 228 -16.23 -5.23 10.49
N ARG A 229 -17.04 -4.21 10.17
CA ARG A 229 -18.26 -3.87 10.93
C ARG A 229 -19.56 -4.07 10.13
N ALA A 230 -19.50 -4.07 8.79
CA ALA A 230 -20.67 -4.31 7.96
C ALA A 230 -20.76 -5.79 7.58
N GLU A 231 -21.85 -6.44 7.97
CA GLU A 231 -22.16 -7.84 7.59
C GLU A 231 -22.92 -7.89 6.24
N TYR A 232 -23.58 -6.78 5.86
CA TYR A 232 -24.41 -6.66 4.65
C TYR A 232 -24.06 -5.42 3.80
N GLY A 233 -22.81 -4.98 3.79
CA GLY A 233 -22.39 -3.79 3.02
C GLY A 233 -22.95 -2.44 3.52
N GLN A 234 -23.69 -2.45 4.64
CA GLN A 234 -24.22 -1.25 5.30
C GLN A 234 -23.11 -0.51 6.05
N ASN A 235 -22.29 0.19 5.29
CA ASN A 235 -21.21 1.01 5.83
C ASN A 235 -21.77 2.38 6.24
N ARG A 236 -21.55 2.79 7.50
CA ARG A 236 -21.85 4.17 7.92
C ARG A 236 -20.90 5.10 7.19
N THR A 237 -21.42 6.07 6.46
CA THR A 237 -20.59 7.04 5.73
C THR A 237 -20.17 8.23 6.60
N SER A 238 -20.74 8.37 7.80
CA SER A 238 -20.47 9.45 8.75
C SER A 238 -20.18 8.93 10.15
N GLY A 239 -19.46 9.73 10.95
CA GLY A 239 -19.15 9.43 12.35
C GLY A 239 -18.09 8.33 12.57
N ILE A 240 -17.46 7.83 11.51
CA ILE A 240 -16.35 6.87 11.61
C ILE A 240 -15.03 7.62 11.82
N LYS A 241 -14.32 7.26 12.90
CA LYS A 241 -13.01 7.84 13.26
C LYS A 241 -11.82 6.90 13.02
N TYR A 242 -12.07 5.60 12.87
CA TYR A 242 -11.01 4.59 12.82
C TYR A 242 -11.22 3.66 11.63
N CYS A 243 -10.13 3.32 10.93
CA CYS A 243 -10.16 2.46 9.75
C CYS A 243 -10.58 1.02 10.05
N THR A 244 -10.38 0.53 11.29
CA THR A 244 -10.79 -0.81 11.71
C THR A 244 -11.36 -0.81 13.13
N ARG A 245 -12.01 -1.92 13.51
CA ARG A 245 -12.47 -2.15 14.89
C ARG A 245 -11.29 -2.30 15.85
N GLU A 246 -10.19 -2.90 15.40
CA GLU A 246 -8.97 -3.09 16.19
C GLU A 246 -8.34 -1.74 16.53
N CYS A 247 -8.25 -0.81 15.57
CA CYS A 247 -7.75 0.54 15.81
C CYS A 247 -8.62 1.28 16.85
N ALA A 248 -9.94 1.18 16.74
CA ALA A 248 -10.87 1.78 17.71
C ALA A 248 -10.66 1.21 19.12
N ARG A 249 -10.56 -0.12 19.25
CA ARG A 249 -10.33 -0.81 20.53
C ARG A 249 -8.97 -0.45 21.13
N ALA A 250 -7.92 -0.45 20.31
CA ALA A 250 -6.57 -0.12 20.75
C ALA A 250 -6.48 1.33 21.26
N GLN A 251 -7.09 2.28 20.55
CA GLN A 251 -7.14 3.68 20.98
C GLN A 251 -7.93 3.83 22.29
N ALA A 252 -9.12 3.22 22.41
CA ALA A 252 -9.91 3.26 23.64
C ALA A 252 -9.15 2.68 24.86
N GLN A 253 -8.39 1.60 24.68
CA GLN A 253 -7.53 1.04 25.73
C GLN A 253 -6.38 1.97 26.13
N ARG A 254 -5.80 2.73 25.18
CA ARG A 254 -4.77 3.73 25.48
C ARG A 254 -5.35 4.89 26.28
N GLU A 255 -6.50 5.42 25.87
CA GLU A 255 -7.19 6.51 26.58
C GLU A 255 -7.61 6.08 27.99
N LEU A 256 -8.15 4.87 28.16
CA LEU A 256 -8.47 4.32 29.48
C LEU A 256 -7.23 4.26 30.38
N ARG A 257 -6.10 3.79 29.85
CA ARG A 257 -4.81 3.75 30.58
C ARG A 257 -4.32 5.15 30.95
N ARG A 258 -4.49 6.16 30.08
CA ARG A 258 -4.15 7.57 30.39
C ARG A 258 -5.02 8.12 31.51
N ARG A 259 -6.34 7.93 31.43
CA ARG A 259 -7.28 8.37 32.48
C ARG A 259 -6.95 7.74 33.82
N ARG A 260 -6.64 6.43 33.85
CA ARG A 260 -6.22 5.73 35.08
C ARG A 260 -4.91 6.27 35.65
N ARG A 261 -3.93 6.62 34.82
CA ARG A 261 -2.67 7.24 35.28
C ARG A 261 -2.89 8.66 35.83
N GLN A 262 -3.79 9.43 35.26
CA GLN A 262 -4.14 10.78 35.73
C GLN A 262 -4.99 10.77 37.01
N GLN A 263 -5.78 9.70 37.21
CA GLN A 263 -6.61 9.50 38.39
C GLN A 263 -5.90 8.78 39.53
N ALA A 264 -4.78 8.08 39.25
CA ALA A 264 -3.89 7.61 40.29
C ALA A 264 -3.26 8.85 40.95
N PRO A 265 -3.58 9.15 42.23
CA PRO A 265 -2.86 10.18 42.96
C PRO A 265 -1.38 9.80 42.91
N ALA A 266 -0.47 10.78 42.85
CA ALA A 266 0.94 10.54 43.09
C ALA A 266 1.05 9.76 44.40
N ALA A 267 1.22 8.44 44.30
CA ALA A 267 1.35 7.57 45.44
C ALA A 267 2.68 7.94 46.07
N THR A 268 2.56 8.80 47.08
CA THR A 268 3.36 8.95 48.27
C THR A 268 4.76 8.35 48.11
N ALA A 269 5.74 9.22 47.91
CA ALA A 269 7.14 8.87 48.09
C ALA A 269 7.28 8.01 49.36
N PRO A 270 7.96 6.84 49.29
CA PRO A 270 8.15 6.03 50.48
C PRO A 270 8.89 6.89 51.51
N ALA A 271 8.28 7.06 52.67
CA ALA A 271 8.87 7.81 53.78
C ALA A 271 10.24 7.21 54.10
N PRO A 272 11.27 8.04 54.36
CA PRO A 272 12.59 7.54 54.71
C PRO A 272 12.48 6.70 55.99
N HIS A 273 12.94 5.44 55.90
CA HIS A 273 13.01 4.53 57.03
C HIS A 273 13.76 5.19 58.20
N PRO A 274 13.20 5.23 59.41
CA PRO A 274 13.94 5.69 60.58
C PRO A 274 15.03 4.65 60.88
N HIS A 275 16.29 5.10 60.86
CA HIS A 275 17.44 4.33 61.31
C HIS A 275 17.19 3.80 62.73
N GLY A 276 17.00 2.48 62.82
CA GLY A 276 16.97 1.77 64.10
C GLY A 276 18.32 1.88 64.79
N THR A 277 18.33 2.59 65.92
CA THR A 277 19.42 2.63 66.89
C THR A 277 19.65 1.22 67.43
N LYS A 278 20.82 0.62 67.12
CA LYS A 278 21.31 -0.58 67.79
C LYS A 278 21.61 -0.23 69.25
N ALA A 279 20.81 -0.77 70.16
CA ALA A 279 21.11 -0.81 71.59
C ALA A 279 22.28 -1.76 71.86
N ALA A 280 23.07 -1.39 72.86
CA ALA A 280 24.30 -2.03 73.28
C ALA A 280 24.06 -3.41 73.92
N ASP A 281 24.93 -4.37 73.57
CA ASP A 281 25.10 -5.64 74.28
C ASP A 281 26.43 -5.63 75.03
N HIS A 282 26.38 -5.75 76.35
CA HIS A 282 27.44 -6.23 77.26
C HIS A 282 26.82 -6.45 78.66
N PRO A 283 27.40 -7.26 79.56
CA PRO A 283 27.94 -8.62 79.40
C PRO A 283 27.38 -9.59 80.48
N GLY A 284 27.44 -10.90 80.26
CA GLY A 284 27.01 -11.91 81.24
C GLY A 284 28.08 -12.98 81.46
N MET A 285 28.80 -12.88 82.58
CA MET A 285 29.64 -13.93 83.18
C MET A 285 28.81 -15.18 83.53
N ALA A 286 29.41 -16.36 83.40
CA ALA A 286 29.75 -17.28 84.52
C ALA A 286 29.60 -18.78 84.17
N SER A 287 30.65 -19.55 84.49
CA SER A 287 30.70 -20.97 84.93
C SER A 287 30.34 -22.04 83.88
N GLU A 288 31.06 -23.17 83.71
CA GLU A 288 32.09 -23.91 84.46
C GLU A 288 33.17 -24.46 83.50
#